data_AF-A0A1B6G6Q1-F1
#
_entry.id   AF-A0A1B6G6Q1-F1
#
_cell.length_a   1.000
_cell.length_b   1.000
_cell.length_c   1.000
_cell.angle_alpha   90.00
_cell.angle_beta   90.00
_cell.angle_gamma   90.00
#
_symmetry.space_group_name_H-M   'P 1'
#
loop_
_entity.id
_entity.type
_entity.pdbx_description
1 polymer ?
#
loop_
_entity_poly.entity_id
_entity_poly.type
_entity_poly.pdbx_seq_one_letter_code
_entity_poly.pdbx_strand_id
1 'polypeptide(L)'
;FASILQSIMHRYWKARHSCPNCKHTWVSEIPPTIMHLRKVDFFWINRDQRSFEWFVNLLSQLEIEQAELGGAMERFLEMHMYITSALQKTDMKAVGLQLALDLLHDKGKRDLITGLKTRTNAGRPNWDKVFKQLLDQKKGKVTVFYCGPPQLARILRLKCDQFGFSFRKEVF
;
A
#
# COMPACT_ATOMS: atom_id res chain seq x y z
N PHE A 1 -11.67 1.14 2.94
CA PHE A 1 -10.25 0.80 2.70
C PHE A 1 -9.45 0.57 3.98
N ALA A 2 -9.52 1.47 4.98
CA ALA A 2 -8.86 1.30 6.29
C ALA A 2 -9.07 -0.09 6.91
N SER A 3 -10.33 -0.48 7.07
CA SER A 3 -10.75 -1.78 7.61
C SER A 3 -10.25 -2.98 6.77
N ILE A 4 -10.16 -2.83 5.45
CA ILE A 4 -9.66 -3.87 4.54
C ILE A 4 -8.17 -4.10 4.80
N LEU A 5 -7.37 -3.03 4.84
CA LEU A 5 -5.94 -3.12 5.11
C LEU A 5 -5.66 -3.71 6.50
N GLN A 6 -6.36 -3.23 7.52
CA GLN A 6 -6.26 -3.78 8.88
C GLN A 6 -6.66 -5.26 8.93
N SER A 7 -7.74 -5.66 8.26
CA SER A 7 -8.17 -7.07 8.24
C SER A 7 -7.16 -7.96 7.53
N ILE A 8 -6.62 -7.50 6.38
CA ILE A 8 -5.57 -8.21 5.64
C ILE A 8 -4.33 -8.38 6.52
N MET A 9 -3.86 -7.29 7.15
CA MET A 9 -2.69 -7.30 8.01
C MET A 9 -2.88 -8.19 9.23
N HIS A 10 -4.03 -8.09 9.90
CA HIS A 10 -4.36 -8.93 11.05
C HIS A 10 -4.38 -10.42 10.67
N ARG A 11 -5.03 -10.78 9.55
CA ARG A 11 -5.05 -12.16 9.05
C ARG A 11 -3.65 -12.65 8.66
N TYR A 12 -2.85 -11.79 8.02
CA TYR A 12 -1.47 -12.10 7.64
C TYR A 12 -0.56 -12.36 8.85
N TRP A 13 -0.71 -11.59 9.94
CA TRP A 13 0.06 -11.82 11.16
C TRP A 13 -0.42 -13.01 11.97
N LYS A 14 -1.74 -13.19 12.12
CA LYS A 14 -2.31 -14.35 12.83
C LYS A 14 -1.90 -15.67 12.18
N ALA A 15 -1.68 -15.64 10.87
CA ALA A 15 -1.16 -16.74 10.07
C ALA A 15 0.31 -17.10 10.36
N ARG A 16 1.13 -16.15 10.83
CA ARG A 16 2.57 -16.35 11.06
C ARG A 16 2.82 -16.79 12.50
N HIS A 17 3.46 -17.94 12.65
CA HIS A 17 4.00 -18.41 13.91
C HIS A 17 5.52 -18.35 13.89
N SER A 18 6.12 -17.72 14.89
CA SER A 18 7.54 -17.83 15.18
C SER A 18 7.75 -18.96 16.18
N CYS A 19 8.69 -19.85 15.88
CA CYS A 19 9.12 -20.85 16.84
C CYS A 19 9.76 -20.15 18.04
N PRO A 20 9.32 -20.44 19.28
CA PRO A 20 9.88 -19.79 20.47
C PRO A 20 11.32 -20.21 20.77
N ASN A 21 11.83 -21.28 20.13
CA ASN A 21 13.12 -21.89 20.47
C ASN A 21 14.17 -21.82 19.34
N CYS A 22 13.78 -21.42 18.14
CA CYS A 22 14.70 -21.11 17.04
C CYS A 22 14.04 -20.02 16.19
N LYS A 23 14.79 -19.16 15.50
CA LYS A 23 14.21 -18.06 14.68
C LYS A 23 13.38 -18.55 13.46
N HIS A 24 13.00 -19.82 13.41
CA HIS A 24 12.21 -20.39 12.34
C HIS A 24 10.77 -19.87 12.43
N THR A 25 10.26 -19.34 11.32
CA THR A 25 8.89 -18.85 11.22
C THR A 25 8.11 -19.78 10.30
N TRP A 26 7.02 -20.38 10.76
CA TRP A 26 6.12 -21.20 9.96
C TRP A 26 4.72 -20.58 9.90
N VAL A 27 3.91 -21.09 8.99
CA VAL A 27 2.55 -20.65 8.76
C VAL A 27 1.65 -21.85 9.12
N SER A 28 0.82 -21.76 10.17
CA SER A 28 -0.08 -22.86 10.55
C SER A 28 -1.26 -22.96 9.57
N GLU A 29 -2.06 -24.03 9.64
CA GLU A 29 -3.17 -24.29 8.72
C GLU A 29 -4.20 -23.15 8.71
N ILE A 30 -4.00 -22.22 7.79
CA ILE A 30 -4.94 -21.19 7.41
C ILE A 30 -5.71 -21.71 6.21
N PRO A 31 -7.02 -21.43 6.10
CA PRO A 31 -7.79 -21.79 4.92
C PRO A 31 -7.02 -21.44 3.63
N PRO A 32 -6.95 -22.36 2.64
CA PRO A 32 -6.15 -22.19 1.43
C PRO A 32 -6.50 -20.91 0.64
N THR A 33 -7.65 -20.30 0.92
CA THR A 33 -8.09 -19.01 0.38
C THR A 33 -7.21 -17.81 0.78
N ILE A 34 -6.47 -17.88 1.90
CA ILE A 34 -5.60 -16.79 2.37
C ILE A 34 -4.14 -16.95 1.90
N MET A 35 -3.73 -18.16 1.47
CA MET A 35 -2.33 -18.52 1.18
C MET A 35 -1.83 -18.22 -0.24
N HIS A 36 -2.66 -17.69 -1.15
CA HIS A 36 -2.19 -17.27 -2.48
C HIS A 36 -1.75 -15.81 -2.55
N LEU A 37 -2.03 -15.00 -1.52
CA LEU A 37 -1.70 -13.59 -1.52
C LEU A 37 -0.25 -13.37 -1.09
N ARG A 38 0.63 -13.13 -2.06
CA ARG A 38 2.07 -12.95 -1.82
C ARG A 38 2.47 -11.52 -1.51
N LYS A 39 1.69 -10.55 -1.99
CA LYS A 39 1.95 -9.12 -1.84
C LYS A 39 0.65 -8.34 -2.03
N VAL A 40 0.57 -7.18 -1.39
CA VAL A 40 -0.49 -6.19 -1.56
C VAL A 40 0.14 -4.85 -1.92
N ASP A 41 -0.23 -4.30 -3.08
CA ASP A 41 0.09 -2.92 -3.45
C ASP A 41 -1.15 -2.04 -3.28
N PHE A 42 -1.09 -1.10 -2.34
CA PHE A 42 -2.16 -0.18 -2.04
C PHE A 42 -1.88 1.19 -2.68
N PHE A 43 -2.66 1.52 -3.71
CA PHE A 43 -2.58 2.81 -4.39
C PHE A 43 -3.66 3.75 -3.86
N TRP A 44 -3.23 4.86 -3.28
CA TRP A 44 -4.13 5.91 -2.81
C TRP A 44 -3.92 7.20 -3.59
N ILE A 45 -4.95 7.60 -4.34
CA ILE A 45 -4.90 8.74 -5.26
C ILE A 45 -5.95 9.75 -4.82
N ASN A 46 -5.51 10.93 -4.41
CA ASN A 46 -6.39 12.02 -4.02
C ASN A 46 -6.00 13.32 -4.73
N ARG A 47 -6.98 14.22 -4.82
CA ARG A 47 -6.75 15.59 -5.30
C ARG A 47 -6.25 16.50 -4.18
N ASP A 48 -6.89 16.47 -3.01
CA ASP A 48 -6.63 17.44 -1.93
C ASP A 48 -6.06 16.80 -0.66
N GLN A 49 -5.26 17.58 0.08
CA GLN A 49 -4.51 17.12 1.25
C GLN A 49 -5.39 16.92 2.50
N ARG A 50 -6.51 17.63 2.64
CA ARG A 50 -7.36 17.56 3.85
C ARG A 50 -7.93 16.17 4.13
N SER A 51 -8.06 15.35 3.09
CA SER A 51 -8.51 13.95 3.21
C SER A 51 -7.44 13.02 3.78
N PHE A 52 -6.21 13.51 4.01
CA PHE A 52 -5.08 12.68 4.42
C PHE A 52 -4.91 12.54 5.93
N GLU A 53 -5.26 13.54 6.74
CA GLU A 53 -4.88 13.55 8.17
C GLU A 53 -5.35 12.33 8.96
N TRP A 54 -6.62 11.94 8.85
CA TRP A 54 -7.16 10.81 9.61
C TRP A 54 -6.61 9.45 9.15
N PHE A 55 -6.33 9.31 7.84
CA PHE A 55 -5.91 8.03 7.26
C PHE A 55 -4.39 7.85 7.31
N VAL A 56 -3.61 8.93 7.29
CA VAL A 56 -2.16 8.88 7.44
C VAL A 56 -1.76 8.27 8.78
N ASN A 57 -2.45 8.62 9.87
CA ASN A 57 -2.22 8.00 11.18
C ASN A 57 -2.34 6.48 11.12
N LEU A 58 -3.38 5.98 10.44
CA LEU A 58 -3.58 4.54 10.25
C LEU A 58 -2.48 3.93 9.37
N LEU A 59 -2.13 4.57 8.25
CA LEU A 59 -1.07 4.06 7.37
C LEU A 59 0.27 3.98 8.11
N SER A 60 0.59 4.98 8.94
CA SER A 60 1.77 4.96 9.80
C SER A 60 1.74 3.82 10.79
N GLN A 61 0.60 3.53 11.43
CA GLN A 61 0.47 2.36 12.31
C GLN A 61 0.72 1.05 11.56
N LEU A 62 0.14 0.90 10.37
CA LEU A 62 0.34 -0.30 9.54
C LEU A 62 1.81 -0.47 9.11
N GLU A 63 2.51 0.61 8.74
CA GLU A 63 3.94 0.54 8.40
C GLU A 63 4.80 0.15 9.62
N ILE A 64 4.48 0.66 10.80
CA ILE A 64 5.17 0.30 12.05
C ILE A 64 4.96 -1.17 12.38
N GLU A 65 3.71 -1.65 12.36
CA GLU A 65 3.40 -3.07 12.58
C GLU A 65 4.17 -3.97 11.61
N GLN A 66 4.32 -3.54 10.36
CA GLN A 66 5.11 -4.27 9.36
C GLN A 66 6.61 -4.27 9.62
N ALA A 67 7.17 -3.13 10.03
CA ALA A 67 8.58 -3.03 10.35
C ALA A 67 8.95 -3.86 11.60
N GLU A 68 8.09 -3.85 12.62
CA GLU A 68 8.32 -4.56 13.89
C GLU A 68 8.14 -6.07 13.75
N LEU A 69 7.11 -6.53 13.02
CA LEU A 69 6.76 -7.95 12.93
C LEU A 69 7.36 -8.67 11.71
N GLY A 70 7.81 -7.92 10.68
CA GLY A 70 8.25 -8.48 9.39
C GLY A 70 9.68 -8.99 9.32
N GLY A 71 10.58 -8.51 10.18
CA GLY A 71 12.01 -8.88 10.14
C GLY A 71 12.66 -8.59 8.77
N ALA A 72 13.77 -9.28 8.46
CA ALA A 72 14.57 -9.10 7.24
C ALA A 72 13.91 -9.59 5.93
N MET A 73 12.60 -9.89 5.94
CA MET A 73 11.88 -10.44 4.80
C MET A 73 11.00 -9.39 4.12
N GLU A 74 10.85 -9.55 2.81
CA GLU A 74 10.21 -8.62 1.87
C GLU A 74 8.87 -8.02 2.38
N ARG A 75 8.71 -6.70 2.25
CA ARG A 75 7.50 -5.97 2.68
C ARG A 75 6.25 -6.52 1.98
N PHE A 76 5.32 -7.07 2.77
CA PHE A 76 4.08 -7.66 2.28
C PHE A 76 3.07 -6.63 1.75
N LEU A 77 2.95 -5.48 2.41
CA LEU A 77 2.10 -4.35 1.97
C LEU A 77 3.02 -3.24 1.49
N GLU A 78 2.78 -2.75 0.29
CA GLU A 78 3.45 -1.58 -0.25
C GLU A 78 2.43 -0.50 -0.54
N MET A 79 2.64 0.68 0.02
CA MET A 79 1.70 1.80 -0.06
C MET A 79 2.26 2.88 -1.00
N HIS A 80 1.44 3.28 -1.97
CA HIS A 80 1.78 4.25 -3.01
C HIS A 80 0.79 5.41 -2.95
N MET A 81 1.26 6.60 -2.55
CA MET A 81 0.40 7.77 -2.36
C MET A 81 0.58 8.74 -3.53
N TYR A 82 -0.52 9.24 -4.10
CA TYR A 82 -0.52 10.19 -5.21
C TYR A 82 -1.39 11.40 -4.90
N ILE A 83 -0.79 12.59 -5.05
CA ILE A 83 -1.51 13.87 -4.92
C ILE A 83 -1.61 14.50 -6.31
N THR A 84 -2.78 14.39 -6.92
CA THR A 84 -2.95 14.78 -8.33
C THR A 84 -3.06 16.28 -8.56
N SER A 85 -3.25 17.08 -7.50
CA SER A 85 -3.27 18.54 -7.60
C SER A 85 -1.89 19.20 -7.46
N ALA A 86 -0.88 18.42 -7.05
CA ALA A 86 0.50 18.87 -7.02
C ALA A 86 1.14 18.61 -8.39
N LEU A 87 1.71 19.66 -8.99
CA LEU A 87 2.45 19.61 -10.24
C LEU A 87 3.92 19.28 -10.00
N GLN A 88 4.47 19.64 -8.83
CA GLN A 88 5.83 19.30 -8.41
C GLN A 88 5.87 18.84 -6.93
N LYS A 89 6.90 18.08 -6.54
CA LYS A 89 7.10 17.67 -5.12
C LYS A 89 7.28 18.87 -4.17
N THR A 90 7.63 20.02 -4.72
CA THR A 90 7.81 21.31 -4.04
C THR A 90 6.52 22.11 -3.90
N ASP A 91 5.41 21.69 -4.52
CA ASP A 91 4.12 22.38 -4.32
C ASP A 91 3.69 22.27 -2.86
N MET A 92 3.22 23.38 -2.28
CA MET A 92 2.76 23.46 -0.89
C MET A 92 1.77 22.34 -0.51
N LYS A 93 1.02 21.81 -1.49
CA LYS A 93 0.06 20.70 -1.31
C LYS A 93 0.72 19.32 -1.16
N ALA A 94 1.85 19.08 -1.84
CA ALA A 94 2.67 17.88 -1.62
C ALA A 94 3.49 18.01 -0.32
N VAL A 95 3.96 19.23 -0.05
CA VAL A 95 4.70 19.59 1.16
C VAL A 95 3.86 19.38 2.42
N GLY A 96 2.55 19.64 2.39
CA GLY A 96 1.72 19.44 3.58
C GLY A 96 1.52 17.97 4.00
N LEU A 97 1.37 17.03 3.05
CA LEU A 97 1.35 15.60 3.40
C LEU A 97 2.72 15.16 3.95
N GLN A 98 3.78 15.67 3.32
CA GLN A 98 5.15 15.44 3.76
C GLN A 98 5.36 15.95 5.20
N LEU A 99 4.89 17.16 5.50
CA LEU A 99 4.89 17.76 6.83
C LEU A 99 4.04 16.97 7.82
N ALA A 100 2.86 16.48 7.43
CA ALA A 100 2.03 15.65 8.31
C ALA A 100 2.76 14.34 8.68
N LEU A 101 3.40 13.69 7.70
CA LEU A 101 4.25 12.51 7.94
C LEU A 101 5.46 12.87 8.82
N ASP A 102 6.07 14.03 8.62
CA ASP A 102 7.21 14.52 9.42
C ASP A 102 6.84 14.88 10.86
N LEU A 103 5.66 15.47 11.09
CA LEU A 103 5.16 15.75 12.43
C LEU A 103 4.82 14.47 13.18
N LEU A 104 4.32 13.44 12.48
CA LEU A 104 4.08 12.13 13.07
C LEU A 104 5.37 11.38 13.38
N HIS A 105 6.39 11.53 12.53
CA HIS A 105 7.75 11.05 12.82
C HIS A 105 8.32 11.65 14.09
N ASP A 106 8.29 12.97 14.18
CA ASP A 106 8.96 13.73 15.23
C ASP A 106 8.32 13.46 16.60
N LYS A 107 6.98 13.42 16.65
CA LYS A 107 6.24 13.01 17.85
C LYS A 107 6.50 11.56 18.25
N GLY A 108 6.84 10.69 17.30
CA GLY A 108 7.04 9.27 17.52
C GLY A 108 8.47 8.84 17.85
N LYS A 109 9.49 9.71 17.67
CA LYS A 109 10.94 9.36 17.76
C LYS A 109 11.30 8.05 17.05
N ARG A 110 10.68 7.77 15.89
CA ARG A 110 10.87 6.52 15.13
C ARG A 110 11.26 6.84 13.70
N ASP A 111 12.44 6.41 13.26
CA ASP A 111 13.00 6.64 11.92
C ASP A 111 12.26 5.91 10.76
N LEU A 112 11.18 5.18 11.07
CA LEU A 112 10.57 4.16 10.20
C LEU A 112 9.56 4.69 9.16
N ILE A 113 8.94 5.85 9.37
CA ILE A 113 7.91 6.42 8.45
C ILE A 113 8.59 7.10 7.22
N THR A 114 9.93 7.06 7.13
CA THR A 114 10.70 7.48 5.94
C THR A 114 10.26 6.70 4.69
N GLY A 115 9.76 5.47 4.86
CA GLY A 115 9.18 4.66 3.78
C GLY A 115 7.89 5.24 3.18
N LEU A 116 6.94 5.68 4.00
CA LEU A 116 5.71 6.35 3.53
C LEU A 116 6.01 7.71 2.89
N LYS A 117 6.94 8.44 3.51
CA LYS A 117 7.45 9.73 3.04
C LYS A 117 8.09 9.65 1.65
N THR A 118 8.93 8.64 1.41
CA THR A 118 9.64 8.45 0.13
C THR A 118 8.72 7.95 -0.99
N ARG A 119 7.60 7.31 -0.66
CA ARG A 119 6.63 6.73 -1.62
C ARG A 119 5.45 7.63 -1.98
N THR A 120 5.45 8.87 -1.48
CA THR A 120 4.49 9.90 -1.89
C THR A 120 4.93 10.55 -3.21
N ASN A 121 4.05 10.52 -4.20
CA ASN A 121 4.28 11.01 -5.55
C ASN A 121 3.36 12.20 -5.87
N ALA A 122 3.94 13.26 -6.43
CA ALA A 122 3.16 14.37 -7.00
C ALA A 122 2.61 13.98 -8.38
N GLY A 123 1.41 14.44 -8.69
CA GLY A 123 0.76 14.20 -9.97
C GLY A 123 0.02 12.86 -10.05
N ARG A 124 -0.33 12.47 -11.28
CA ARG A 124 -1.07 11.23 -11.57
C ARG A 124 -0.11 10.05 -11.76
N PRO A 125 -0.50 8.82 -11.38
CA PRO A 125 0.31 7.64 -11.67
C PRO A 125 0.52 7.46 -13.18
N ASN A 126 1.76 7.15 -13.55
CA ASN A 126 2.04 6.60 -14.88
C ASN A 126 1.71 5.10 -14.85
N TRP A 127 0.50 4.74 -15.28
CA TRP A 127 0.01 3.36 -15.19
C TRP A 127 0.83 2.37 -16.02
N ASP A 128 1.44 2.79 -17.12
CA ASP A 128 2.35 1.94 -17.89
C ASP A 128 3.58 1.54 -17.07
N LYS A 129 4.19 2.52 -16.41
CA LYS A 129 5.33 2.27 -15.52
C LYS A 129 4.92 1.42 -14.32
N VAL A 130 3.79 1.74 -13.69
CA VAL A 130 3.29 1.03 -12.50
C VAL A 130 2.99 -0.43 -12.85
N PHE A 131 2.21 -0.70 -13.90
CA PHE A 131 1.83 -2.06 -14.26
C PHE A 131 3.03 -2.89 -14.70
N LYS A 132 3.97 -2.30 -15.44
CA LYS A 132 5.24 -2.94 -15.79
C LYS A 132 6.03 -3.33 -14.54
N GLN A 133 6.17 -2.41 -13.59
CA GLN A 133 6.85 -2.69 -12.32
C GLN A 133 6.17 -3.81 -11.52
N LEU A 134 4.83 -3.84 -11.48
CA LEU A 134 4.09 -4.92 -10.80
C LEU A 134 4.33 -6.28 -11.47
N LEU A 135 4.38 -6.32 -12.80
CA LEU A 135 4.67 -7.54 -13.56
C LEU A 135 6.12 -8.01 -13.33
N ASP A 136 7.09 -7.10 -13.36
CA ASP A 136 8.52 -7.38 -13.21
C ASP A 136 8.88 -7.97 -11.84
N GLN A 137 8.08 -7.70 -10.81
CA GLN A 137 8.24 -8.29 -9.48
C GLN A 137 7.92 -9.80 -9.42
N LYS A 138 7.31 -10.36 -10.47
CA LYS A 138 7.03 -11.81 -10.63
C LYS A 138 6.34 -12.45 -9.42
N LYS A 139 5.38 -11.75 -8.82
CA LYS A 139 4.61 -12.22 -7.65
C LYS A 139 3.43 -13.15 -7.99
N GLY A 140 3.29 -13.57 -9.25
CA GLY A 140 2.22 -14.45 -9.72
C GLY A 140 1.05 -13.70 -10.35
N LYS A 141 -0.15 -14.27 -10.28
CA LYS A 141 -1.36 -13.67 -10.86
C LYS A 141 -1.73 -12.38 -10.10
N VAL A 142 -1.91 -11.28 -10.83
CA VAL A 142 -2.28 -9.98 -10.27
C VAL A 142 -3.77 -9.73 -10.46
N THR A 143 -4.44 -9.29 -9.39
CA THR A 143 -5.83 -8.82 -9.44
C THR A 143 -5.88 -7.39 -8.92
N VAL A 144 -6.44 -6.49 -9.72
CA VAL A 144 -6.64 -5.08 -9.40
C VAL A 144 -8.07 -4.87 -8.91
N PHE A 145 -8.19 -4.44 -7.66
CA PHE A 145 -9.45 -4.01 -7.06
C PHE A 145 -9.52 -2.49 -7.08
N TYR A 146 -10.61 -1.94 -7.62
CA TYR A 146 -10.74 -0.51 -7.82
C TYR A 146 -12.07 0.04 -7.29
N CYS A 147 -12.00 1.06 -6.43
CA CYS A 147 -13.13 1.89 -6.07
C CYS A 147 -12.74 3.37 -6.24
N GLY A 148 -13.56 4.12 -6.98
CA GLY A 148 -13.30 5.52 -7.30
C GLY A 148 -13.97 5.99 -8.59
N PRO A 149 -13.55 7.14 -9.15
CA PRO A 149 -14.14 7.74 -10.34
C PRO A 149 -14.22 6.80 -11.56
N PRO A 150 -15.34 6.80 -12.31
CA PRO A 150 -15.53 5.88 -13.44
C PRO A 150 -14.51 6.07 -14.57
N GLN A 151 -14.00 7.28 -14.76
CA GLN A 151 -13.00 7.57 -15.79
C GLN A 151 -11.70 6.79 -15.56
N LEU A 152 -11.25 6.72 -14.30
CA LEU A 152 -10.05 5.98 -13.94
C LEU A 152 -10.31 4.46 -13.96
N ALA A 153 -11.51 4.00 -13.58
CA ALA A 153 -11.90 2.59 -13.73
C ALA A 153 -11.71 2.09 -15.16
N ARG A 154 -12.11 2.90 -16.16
CA ARG A 154 -11.98 2.54 -17.58
C ARG A 154 -10.52 2.41 -18.00
N ILE A 155 -9.66 3.35 -17.57
CA ILE A 155 -8.22 3.32 -17.85
C ILE A 155 -7.60 2.07 -17.25
N LEU A 156 -7.88 1.79 -15.96
CA LEU A 156 -7.31 0.65 -15.26
C LEU A 156 -7.77 -0.68 -15.86
N ARG A 157 -9.03 -0.80 -16.29
CA ARG A 157 -9.53 -2.00 -16.99
C ARG A 157 -8.72 -2.27 -18.26
N LEU A 158 -8.56 -1.26 -19.12
CA LEU A 158 -7.76 -1.39 -20.35
C LEU A 158 -6.31 -1.79 -20.05
N LYS A 159 -5.70 -1.21 -19.01
CA LYS A 159 -4.35 -1.60 -18.57
C LYS A 159 -4.31 -3.02 -18.03
N CYS A 160 -5.34 -3.47 -17.31
CA CYS A 160 -5.41 -4.86 -16.87
C CYS A 160 -5.46 -5.82 -18.06
N ASP A 161 -6.27 -5.52 -19.07
CA ASP A 161 -6.36 -6.35 -20.28
C ASP A 161 -5.01 -6.40 -21.02
N GLN A 162 -4.32 -5.26 -21.15
CA GLN A 162 -3.00 -5.18 -21.79
C GLN A 162 -1.91 -6.00 -21.08
N PHE A 163 -1.93 -6.06 -19.74
CA PHE A 163 -0.92 -6.72 -18.93
C PHE A 163 -1.35 -8.12 -18.43
N GLY A 164 -2.54 -8.59 -18.82
CA GLY A 164 -3.09 -9.88 -18.40
C GLY A 164 -3.48 -9.94 -16.92
N PHE A 165 -3.84 -8.81 -16.31
CA PHE A 165 -4.30 -8.74 -14.92
C PHE A 165 -5.82 -8.90 -14.84
N SER A 166 -6.32 -9.43 -13.73
CA SER A 166 -7.76 -9.44 -13.46
C SER A 166 -8.20 -8.09 -12.91
N PHE A 167 -9.34 -7.56 -13.37
CA PHE A 167 -9.89 -6.28 -12.88
C PHE A 167 -11.24 -6.48 -12.19
N ARG A 168 -11.39 -5.92 -10.98
CA ARG A 168 -12.66 -5.88 -10.25
C ARG A 168 -12.96 -4.45 -9.81
N LYS A 169 -14.16 -3.98 -10.19
CA LYS A 169 -14.67 -2.71 -9.70
C LYS A 169 -15.48 -3.00 -8.44
N GLU A 170 -15.11 -2.35 -7.35
CA GLU A 170 -15.73 -2.47 -6.05
C GLU A 170 -16.52 -1.19 -5.74
N VAL A 171 -17.60 -1.33 -4.97
CA VAL A 171 -18.36 -0.22 -4.41
C VAL A 171 -18.41 -0.48 -2.91
N PHE A 172 -17.79 0.41 -2.14
CA PHE A 172 -17.66 0.31 -0.69
C PHE A 172 -18.41 1.46 -0.01
#